data_AF-A0A1M3G2X1-F1
#
_entry.id   AF-A0A1M3G2X1-F1
#
_cell.length_a   1.000
_cell.length_b   1.000
_cell.length_c   1.000
_cell.angle_alpha   90.00
_cell.angle_beta   90.00
_cell.angle_gamma   90.00
#
_symmetry.space_group_name_H-M   'P 1'
#
loop_
_entity.id
_entity.type
_entity.pdbx_description
1 polymer ?
#
loop_
_entity_poly.entity_id
_entity_poly.type
_entity_poly.pdbx_seq_one_letter_code
_entity_poly.pdbx_strand_id
1 'polypeptide(L)'
;MKPYDFKWTKFYDSDTAFPYTGLSLDLAENELIICSTVIDQDNYSILTTRQLMTKKEGQLNIGNIQGATDKLYGDLKGYKDKSITLGQVQLKNGNELKYFIETGKASMVMIHGVRTLIGTTQMTNKQIDNVTRIRDKQNEK
;
A
#
# COMPACT_ATOMS: atom_id res chain seq x y z
N MET A 1 -16.58 -25.15 -9.72
CA MET A 1 -15.23 -24.60 -9.98
C MET A 1 -14.47 -24.59 -8.65
N LYS A 2 -13.15 -24.85 -8.69
CA LYS A 2 -12.22 -25.04 -7.54
C LYS A 2 -12.24 -23.87 -6.52
N PRO A 3 -11.82 -24.11 -5.26
CA PRO A 3 -12.13 -23.23 -4.12
C PRO A 3 -11.40 -21.89 -4.19
N TYR A 4 -12.10 -20.84 -3.82
CA TYR A 4 -11.60 -19.48 -3.78
C TYR A 4 -10.57 -19.32 -2.64
N ASP A 5 -9.27 -19.35 -2.94
CA ASP A 5 -8.18 -18.97 -2.02
C ASP A 5 -7.67 -17.58 -2.38
N PHE A 6 -8.37 -16.56 -1.90
CA PHE A 6 -8.23 -15.18 -2.37
C PHE A 6 -7.66 -14.29 -1.27
N LYS A 7 -6.33 -14.19 -1.22
CA LYS A 7 -5.62 -13.22 -0.36
C LYS A 7 -5.52 -11.88 -1.10
N TRP A 8 -6.51 -11.00 -0.91
CA TRP A 8 -6.65 -9.77 -1.70
C TRP A 8 -5.71 -8.67 -1.24
N THR A 9 -5.50 -8.54 0.07
CA THR A 9 -4.59 -7.55 0.64
C THR A 9 -3.51 -8.19 1.51
N LYS A 10 -2.22 -7.90 1.24
CA LYS A 10 -1.10 -8.57 1.91
C LYS A 10 0.11 -7.66 2.10
N PHE A 11 0.83 -7.82 3.22
CA PHE A 11 2.19 -7.33 3.41
C PHE A 11 3.22 -8.34 2.88
N TYR A 12 4.32 -7.85 2.34
CA TYR A 12 5.38 -8.68 1.78
C TYR A 12 6.68 -8.50 2.56
N ASP A 13 7.25 -9.61 3.05
CA ASP A 13 8.55 -9.62 3.72
C ASP A 13 9.72 -9.63 2.73
N SER A 14 9.45 -10.01 1.48
CA SER A 14 10.39 -9.99 0.35
C SER A 14 9.64 -9.86 -0.98
N ASP A 15 10.29 -9.32 -2.01
CA ASP A 15 9.69 -9.21 -3.35
C ASP A 15 9.39 -10.58 -3.97
N THR A 16 10.18 -11.60 -3.64
CA THR A 16 9.95 -12.99 -4.06
C THR A 16 8.63 -13.57 -3.52
N ALA A 17 8.08 -13.00 -2.45
CA ALA A 17 6.79 -13.39 -1.89
C ALA A 17 5.59 -12.75 -2.60
N PHE A 18 5.82 -11.88 -3.59
CA PHE A 18 4.79 -11.26 -4.42
C PHE A 18 4.31 -12.26 -5.50
N PRO A 19 3.08 -12.78 -5.41
CA PRO A 19 2.66 -13.92 -6.24
C PRO A 19 2.18 -13.52 -7.65
N TYR A 20 2.10 -12.23 -7.97
CA TYR A 20 1.48 -11.75 -9.21
C TYR A 20 2.51 -11.56 -10.33
N THR A 21 2.96 -12.66 -10.91
CA THR A 21 3.99 -12.72 -11.98
C THR A 21 3.53 -12.18 -13.34
N GLY A 22 2.30 -11.67 -13.47
CA GLY A 22 1.72 -11.13 -14.71
C GLY A 22 1.51 -9.61 -14.71
N LEU A 23 1.88 -8.92 -13.64
CA LEU A 23 1.81 -7.46 -13.57
C LEU A 23 3.14 -6.88 -14.07
N SER A 24 3.08 -6.06 -15.13
CA SER A 24 4.25 -5.32 -15.59
C SER A 24 4.50 -4.14 -14.64
N LEU A 25 5.36 -4.34 -13.64
CA LEU A 25 5.77 -3.30 -12.70
C LEU A 25 7.16 -2.80 -13.09
N ASP A 26 7.25 -1.52 -13.43
CA ASP A 26 8.52 -0.84 -13.68
C ASP A 26 9.06 -0.30 -12.34
N LEU A 27 9.73 -1.18 -11.60
CA LEU A 27 10.31 -0.88 -10.28
C LEU A 27 11.77 -0.47 -10.44
N ALA A 28 12.18 0.59 -9.74
CA ALA A 28 13.57 1.00 -9.75
C ALA A 28 14.47 0.01 -9.00
N GLU A 29 15.79 0.07 -9.27
CA GLU A 29 16.77 -0.75 -8.55
C GLU A 29 16.69 -0.50 -7.03
N ASN A 30 16.51 -1.58 -6.26
CA ASN A 30 16.28 -1.62 -4.80
C ASN A 30 14.93 -1.06 -4.33
N GLU A 31 13.93 -0.97 -5.19
CA GLU A 31 12.56 -0.66 -4.80
C GLU A 31 11.81 -1.93 -4.40
N LEU A 32 11.27 -1.96 -3.17
CA LEU A 32 10.63 -3.14 -2.59
C LEU A 32 9.11 -2.95 -2.54
N ILE A 33 8.35 -4.02 -2.74
CA ILE A 33 6.90 -4.03 -2.56
C ILE A 33 6.59 -4.17 -1.06
N ILE A 34 5.82 -3.23 -0.51
CA ILE A 34 5.42 -3.25 0.91
C ILE A 34 4.10 -4.02 1.06
N CYS A 35 3.09 -3.61 0.31
CA CYS A 35 1.78 -4.23 0.34
C CYS A 35 1.00 -3.96 -0.95
N SER A 36 -0.05 -4.74 -1.17
CA SER A 36 -0.95 -4.52 -2.31
C SER A 36 -2.36 -4.96 -2.01
N THR A 37 -3.32 -4.35 -2.69
CA THR A 37 -4.69 -4.85 -2.89
C THR A 37 -4.85 -5.25 -4.35
N VAL A 38 -5.11 -6.52 -4.63
CA VAL A 38 -5.31 -7.00 -6.01
C VAL A 38 -6.71 -7.60 -6.16
N ILE A 39 -7.51 -7.03 -7.06
CA ILE A 39 -8.87 -7.48 -7.37
C ILE A 39 -8.82 -8.34 -8.64
N ASP A 40 -8.19 -7.81 -9.69
CA ASP A 40 -7.94 -8.48 -10.96
C ASP A 40 -6.77 -7.80 -11.72
N GLN A 41 -6.56 -8.15 -12.99
CA GLN A 41 -5.46 -7.62 -13.82
C GLN A 41 -5.62 -6.14 -14.21
N ASP A 42 -6.84 -5.59 -14.12
CA ASP A 42 -7.18 -4.21 -14.47
C ASP A 42 -7.54 -3.35 -13.25
N ASN A 43 -7.62 -3.98 -12.07
CA ASN A 43 -8.01 -3.37 -10.81
C ASN A 43 -7.08 -3.82 -9.68
N TYR A 44 -6.07 -3.01 -9.38
CA TYR A 44 -5.16 -3.24 -8.26
C TYR A 44 -4.51 -1.96 -7.75
N SER A 45 -4.04 -2.01 -6.51
CA SER A 45 -3.14 -1.01 -5.93
C SER A 45 -1.93 -1.69 -5.30
N ILE A 46 -0.74 -1.17 -5.57
CA ILE A 46 0.52 -1.67 -5.05
C ILE A 46 1.28 -0.51 -4.43
N LEU A 47 1.64 -0.66 -3.17
CA LEU A 47 2.51 0.26 -2.45
C LEU A 47 3.92 -0.31 -2.41
N THR A 48 4.88 0.49 -2.83
CA THR A 48 6.31 0.18 -2.73
C THR A 48 7.00 1.16 -1.80
N THR A 49 8.31 1.00 -1.61
CA THR A 49 9.13 1.95 -0.83
C THR A 49 9.21 3.36 -1.44
N ARG A 50 8.81 3.56 -2.71
CA ARG A 50 8.93 4.85 -3.41
C ARG A 50 7.63 5.38 -3.99
N GLN A 51 6.71 4.51 -4.41
CA GLN A 51 5.53 4.91 -5.15
C GLN A 51 4.30 4.13 -4.74
N LEU A 52 3.16 4.72 -5.06
CA LEU A 52 1.87 4.08 -5.04
C LEU A 52 1.39 3.96 -6.48
N MET A 53 1.11 2.73 -6.90
CA MET A 53 0.59 2.42 -8.22
C MET A 53 -0.84 1.94 -8.06
N THR A 54 -1.76 2.50 -8.83
CA THR A 54 -3.15 2.06 -8.89
C THR A 54 -3.58 1.92 -10.33
N LYS A 55 -3.93 0.70 -10.72
CA LYS A 55 -4.62 0.44 -11.99
C LYS A 55 -6.10 0.30 -11.71
N LYS A 56 -6.93 1.17 -12.26
CA LYS A 56 -8.38 1.13 -12.10
C LYS A 56 -9.03 1.12 -13.48
N GLU A 57 -9.88 0.12 -13.74
CA GLU A 57 -10.58 -0.02 -15.03
C GLU A 57 -9.60 0.05 -16.22
N GLY A 58 -8.43 -0.58 -16.08
CA GLY A 58 -7.39 -0.58 -17.10
C GLY A 58 -6.41 0.61 -17.05
N GLN A 59 -6.77 1.70 -16.37
CA GLN A 59 -5.97 2.93 -16.33
C GLN A 59 -4.98 2.92 -15.16
N LEU A 60 -3.68 2.89 -15.48
CA LEU A 60 -2.60 2.92 -14.51
C LEU A 60 -2.26 4.36 -14.12
N ASN A 61 -2.32 4.65 -12.82
CA ASN A 61 -1.88 5.89 -12.21
C ASN A 61 -0.75 5.58 -11.23
N ILE A 62 0.34 6.34 -11.33
CA ILE A 62 1.53 6.16 -10.50
C ILE A 62 1.85 7.50 -9.85
N GLY A 63 2.14 7.49 -8.56
CA GLY A 63 2.58 8.67 -7.83
C GLY A 63 3.71 8.36 -6.88
N ASN A 64 4.73 9.22 -6.87
CA ASN A 64 5.78 9.19 -5.87
C ASN A 64 5.19 9.55 -4.49
N ILE A 65 5.37 8.66 -3.52
CA ILE A 65 4.79 8.80 -2.18
C ILE A 65 5.63 9.71 -1.27
N GLN A 66 6.87 10.02 -1.65
CA GLN A 66 7.74 10.88 -0.87
C GLN A 66 7.17 12.30 -0.77
N GLY A 67 6.91 12.73 0.46
CA GLY A 67 6.28 14.02 0.73
C GLY A 67 4.79 14.07 0.36
N ALA A 68 4.16 12.92 0.12
CA ALA A 68 2.71 12.84 0.05
C ALA A 68 2.07 13.07 1.43
N THR A 69 0.79 13.40 1.42
CA THR A 69 -0.04 13.53 2.63
C THR A 69 -1.24 12.60 2.52
N ASP A 70 -1.56 11.96 3.64
CA ASP A 70 -2.72 11.09 3.74
C ASP A 70 -4.01 11.91 3.84
N LYS A 71 -5.09 11.48 3.16
CA LYS A 71 -6.34 12.26 3.05
C LYS A 71 -7.55 11.50 3.59
N LEU A 72 -7.97 10.43 2.92
CA LEU A 72 -9.21 9.71 3.24
C LEU A 72 -9.10 8.23 2.86
N TYR A 73 -9.92 7.39 3.51
CA TYR A 73 -9.93 5.94 3.30
C TYR A 73 -11.24 5.41 2.68
N GLY A 74 -12.09 6.31 2.20
CA GLY A 74 -13.40 5.98 1.66
C GLY A 74 -14.38 5.44 2.71
N ASP A 75 -15.43 4.75 2.25
CA ASP A 75 -16.42 4.15 3.14
C ASP A 75 -15.94 2.78 3.66
N LEU A 76 -15.40 2.78 4.88
CA LEU A 76 -15.00 1.56 5.60
C LEU A 76 -16.14 0.99 6.45
N LYS A 77 -17.18 1.76 6.75
CA LYS A 77 -18.29 1.34 7.64
C LYS A 77 -19.34 0.52 6.88
N GLY A 78 -19.46 0.72 5.56
CA GLY A 78 -20.29 -0.06 4.64
C GLY A 78 -19.70 -1.43 4.23
N TYR A 79 -18.73 -1.98 4.98
CA TYR A 79 -18.04 -3.24 4.63
C TYR A 79 -18.97 -4.46 4.48
N LYS A 80 -20.20 -4.39 4.99
CA LYS A 80 -21.22 -5.44 4.82
C LYS A 80 -21.73 -5.53 3.38
N ASP A 81 -21.69 -4.43 2.65
CA ASP A 81 -22.27 -4.31 1.30
C ASP A 81 -21.19 -4.17 0.22
N LYS A 82 -19.97 -3.78 0.59
CA LYS A 82 -18.85 -3.58 -0.35
C LYS A 82 -17.56 -4.17 0.20
N SER A 83 -16.94 -5.07 -0.55
CA SER A 83 -15.65 -5.67 -0.21
C SER A 83 -14.45 -4.75 -0.46
N ILE A 84 -14.63 -3.67 -1.24
CA ILE A 84 -13.58 -2.72 -1.64
C ILE A 84 -14.05 -1.28 -1.49
N THR A 85 -13.15 -0.41 -1.08
CA THR A 85 -13.29 1.05 -1.09
C THR A 85 -12.04 1.72 -1.68
N LEU A 86 -12.13 3.02 -1.95
CA LEU A 86 -11.00 3.81 -2.45
C LEU A 86 -10.51 4.77 -1.37
N GLY A 87 -9.26 4.61 -0.98
CA GLY A 87 -8.49 5.62 -0.28
C GLY A 87 -7.93 6.67 -1.23
N GLN A 88 -7.40 7.75 -0.66
CA GLN A 88 -6.79 8.85 -1.38
C GLN A 88 -5.58 9.39 -0.62
N VAL A 89 -4.52 9.70 -1.36
CA VAL A 89 -3.39 10.50 -0.91
C VAL A 89 -3.26 11.74 -1.78
N GLN A 90 -2.70 12.82 -1.23
CA GLN A 90 -2.29 13.98 -1.99
C GLN A 90 -0.77 13.94 -2.16
N LEU A 91 -0.31 13.85 -3.40
CA LEU A 91 1.10 13.83 -3.77
C LEU A 91 1.75 15.21 -3.54
N LYS A 92 3.08 15.24 -3.49
CA LYS A 92 3.86 16.48 -3.27
C LYS A 92 3.55 17.60 -4.27
N ASN A 93 3.17 17.25 -5.51
CA ASN A 93 2.79 18.21 -6.54
C ASN A 93 1.34 18.73 -6.40
N GLY A 94 0.63 18.32 -5.36
CA GLY A 94 -0.77 18.70 -5.11
C GLY A 94 -1.81 17.76 -5.74
N ASN A 95 -1.41 16.88 -6.66
CA ASN A 95 -2.31 15.93 -7.31
C ASN A 95 -2.83 14.89 -6.33
N GLU A 96 -4.05 14.42 -6.57
CA GLU A 96 -4.67 13.37 -5.77
C GLU A 96 -4.52 12.02 -6.46
N LEU A 97 -4.08 11.01 -5.71
CA LEU A 97 -3.96 9.63 -6.17
C LEU A 97 -4.86 8.74 -5.32
N LYS A 98 -5.74 7.98 -5.99
CA LYS A 98 -6.63 7.01 -5.34
C LYS A 98 -5.99 5.64 -5.30
N TYR A 99 -6.35 4.83 -4.31
CA TYR A 99 -5.87 3.46 -4.16
C TYR A 99 -6.93 2.56 -3.54
N PHE A 100 -6.91 1.28 -3.88
CA PHE A 100 -7.84 0.27 -3.39
C PHE A 100 -7.51 -0.15 -1.96
N ILE A 101 -8.56 -0.21 -1.16
CA ILE A 101 -8.54 -0.73 0.20
C ILE A 101 -9.62 -1.80 0.27
N GLU A 102 -9.24 -3.02 0.63
CA GLU A 102 -10.22 -4.05 1.02
C GLU A 102 -10.89 -3.64 2.33
N THR A 103 -12.21 -3.80 2.44
CA THR A 103 -12.94 -3.38 3.64
C THR A 103 -12.81 -4.42 4.77
N GLY A 104 -13.30 -4.11 5.98
CA GLY A 104 -13.17 -5.00 7.14
C GLY A 104 -11.74 -5.02 7.69
N LYS A 105 -11.29 -6.16 8.24
CA LYS A 105 -9.99 -6.26 8.92
C LYS A 105 -8.79 -6.08 7.97
N ALA A 106 -8.94 -6.46 6.71
CA ALA A 106 -7.89 -6.36 5.70
C ALA A 106 -7.56 -4.90 5.33
N SER A 107 -8.49 -3.96 5.55
CA SER A 107 -8.29 -2.53 5.31
C SER A 107 -7.04 -1.97 5.97
N MET A 108 -6.70 -2.52 7.15
CA MET A 108 -5.58 -2.08 7.95
C MET A 108 -4.24 -2.25 7.23
N VAL A 109 -4.12 -3.21 6.29
CA VAL A 109 -2.86 -3.45 5.56
C VAL A 109 -2.49 -2.24 4.71
N MET A 110 -3.38 -1.82 3.79
CA MET A 110 -3.11 -0.65 2.94
C MET A 110 -3.09 0.64 3.73
N ILE A 111 -4.02 0.82 4.68
CA ILE A 111 -4.08 2.04 5.50
C ILE A 111 -2.79 2.22 6.30
N HIS A 112 -2.34 1.19 7.01
CA HIS A 112 -1.09 1.30 7.76
C HIS A 112 0.14 1.34 6.87
N GLY A 113 0.17 0.60 5.76
CA GLY A 113 1.27 0.67 4.80
C GLY A 113 1.50 2.08 4.30
N VAL A 114 0.46 2.71 3.75
CA VAL A 114 0.51 4.07 3.20
C VAL A 114 0.88 5.08 4.29
N ARG A 115 0.19 5.06 5.44
CA ARG A 115 0.44 6.00 6.54
C ARG A 115 1.85 5.88 7.11
N THR A 116 2.33 4.65 7.29
CA THR A 116 3.67 4.40 7.83
C THR A 116 4.72 4.93 6.89
N LEU A 117 4.59 4.64 5.59
CA LEU A 117 5.54 5.13 4.60
C LEU A 117 5.55 6.66 4.55
N ILE A 118 4.39 7.30 4.45
CA ILE A 118 4.27 8.77 4.49
C ILE A 118 4.95 9.31 5.76
N GLY A 119 4.62 8.77 6.92
CA GLY A 119 5.19 9.19 8.20
C GLY A 119 6.72 9.06 8.23
N THR A 120 7.27 7.93 7.78
CA THR A 120 8.73 7.72 7.73
C THR A 120 9.44 8.68 6.78
N THR A 121 8.83 9.04 5.64
CA THR A 121 9.42 10.03 4.71
C THR A 121 9.45 11.45 5.27
N GLN A 122 8.64 11.74 6.29
CA GLN A 122 8.57 13.05 6.94
C GLN A 122 9.43 13.12 8.22
N MET A 123 9.98 12.00 8.67
CA MET A 123 10.85 11.94 9.85
C MET A 123 12.28 12.37 9.51
N THR A 124 12.93 13.04 10.46
CA THR A 124 14.37 13.29 10.41
C THR A 124 15.14 11.98 10.67
N ASN A 125 16.40 11.89 10.19
CA ASN A 125 17.26 10.73 10.43
C ASN A 125 17.34 10.35 11.92
N LYS A 126 17.45 11.33 12.82
CA LYS A 126 17.47 11.09 14.28
C LYS A 126 16.18 10.46 14.81
N GLN A 127 15.03 10.79 14.22
CA GLN A 127 13.75 10.20 14.61
C GLN A 127 13.65 8.76 14.09
N ILE A 128 14.12 8.50 12.87
CA ILE A 128 14.19 7.16 12.28
C ILE A 128 15.09 6.26 13.15
N ASP A 129 16.30 6.71 13.50
CA ASP A 129 17.23 5.94 14.33
C ASP A 129 16.64 5.57 15.69
N ASN A 130 15.91 6.49 16.32
CA ASN A 130 15.26 6.25 17.60
C ASN A 130 14.14 5.21 17.50
N VAL A 131 13.33 5.26 16.44
CA VAL A 131 12.26 4.27 16.20
C VAL A 131 12.85 2.89 15.93
N THR A 132 13.88 2.81 15.07
CA THR A 132 14.58 1.55 14.78
C THR A 132 15.15 0.93 16.06
N ARG A 133 15.84 1.72 16.89
CA ARG A 133 16.39 1.23 18.17
C ARG A 133 15.33 0.70 19.14
N ILE A 134 14.14 1.32 19.16
CA ILE A 134 13.03 0.84 20.01
C ILE A 134 12.47 -0.47 19.46
N ARG A 135 12.31 -0.58 18.14
CA ARG A 135 11.84 -1.79 17.46
C ARG A 135 12.78 -2.96 17.70
N ASP A 136 14.08 -2.77 17.54
CA ASP A 136 15.09 -3.83 17.72
C ASP A 136 15.03 -4.39 19.15
N LYS A 137 14.93 -3.51 20.16
CA LYS A 137 14.75 -3.91 21.57
C LYS A 137 13.46 -4.67 21.86
N GLN A 138 12.42 -4.51 21.06
CA GLN A 138 11.16 -5.25 21.22
C GLN A 138 11.24 -6.63 20.56
N ASN A 139 12.00 -6.77 19.48
CA ASN A 139 12.21 -8.05 18.79
C ASN A 139 13.21 -8.97 19.51
N GLU A 140 14.02 -8.43 20.43
CA GLU A 140 14.93 -9.18 21.30
C GLU A 140 14.26 -9.77 22.56
N LYS A 141 12.97 -9.49 22.80
CA LYS A 141 12.19 -10.03 23.93
C LYS A 141 11.24 -11.14 23.50
#